data_AF-A0A7W1D5U5-F1
#
_entry.id   AF-A0A7W1D5U5-F1
#
_cell.length_a   1.000
_cell.length_b   1.000
_cell.length_c   1.000
_cell.angle_alpha   90.00
_cell.angle_beta   90.00
_cell.angle_gamma   90.00
#
_symmetry.space_group_name_H-M   'P 1'
#
loop_
_entity.id
_entity.type
_entity.pdbx_description
1 polymer ?
#
loop_
_entity_poly.entity_id
_entity_poly.type
_entity_poly.pdbx_seq_one_letter_code
_entity_poly.pdbx_strand_id
1 'polypeptide(L)' 'MGTTIAAVLLATIGEDRARYPSPQLLLSEAGLAPVTRSSGRMRRVRFRYAANTLMRDAFSWWAYTSIRTSPWARACGCR' A
#
# COMPACT_ATOMS: atom_id res chain seq x y z
N MET A 1 -3.15 -4.28 -18.78
CA MET A 1 -2.79 -3.46 -17.61
C MET A 1 -2.80 -4.24 -16.30
N GLY A 2 -3.79 -5.09 -16.00
CA GLY A 2 -3.81 -5.87 -14.75
C GLY A 2 -2.63 -6.83 -14.55
N THR A 3 -2.23 -7.58 -15.58
CA THR A 3 -1.11 -8.55 -15.53
C THR A 3 0.22 -7.88 -15.21
N THR A 4 0.47 -6.70 -15.78
CA THR A 4 1.68 -5.91 -15.53
C THR A 4 1.75 -5.43 -14.09
N ILE A 5 0.63 -4.97 -13.52
CA ILE A 5 0.56 -4.53 -12.12
C ILE A 5 0.83 -5.71 -11.17
N ALA A 6 0.25 -6.88 -11.45
CA ALA A 6 0.48 -8.08 -10.64
C ALA A 6 1.96 -8.51 -10.66
N ALA A 7 2.61 -8.49 -11.82
CA ALA A 7 4.03 -8.80 -11.93
C ALA A 7 4.91 -7.82 -11.13
N VAL A 8 4.63 -6.50 -11.22
CA VAL A 8 5.37 -5.48 -10.47
C VAL A 8 5.15 -5.63 -8.96
N LEU A 9 3.92 -5.91 -8.51
CA LEU A 9 3.64 -6.18 -7.10
C LEU A 9 4.43 -7.39 -6.60
N LEU A 10 4.44 -8.49 -7.33
CA LEU A 10 5.20 -9.69 -6.94
C LEU A 10 6.71 -9.41 -6.90
N ALA A 11 7.25 -8.68 -7.89
CA ALA A 11 8.66 -8.31 -7.94
C ALA A 11 9.06 -7.37 -6.79
N THR A 12 8.18 -6.43 -6.41
CA THR A 12 8.47 -5.46 -5.34
C THR A 12 8.33 -6.06 -3.94
N ILE A 13 7.42 -7.02 -3.74
CA ILE A 13 7.30 -7.78 -2.49
C ILE A 13 8.47 -8.76 -2.35
N GLY A 14 8.88 -9.38 -3.46
CA GLY A 14 9.93 -10.40 -3.49
C GLY A 14 9.45 -11.80 -3.11
N GLU A 15 10.42 -12.71 -3.06
CA GLU A 15 10.20 -14.15 -2.81
C GLU A 15 10.05 -14.45 -1.31
N ASP A 16 10.86 -13.81 -0.46
CA ASP A 16 10.77 -13.96 0.99
C ASP A 16 9.52 -13.25 1.54
N ARG A 17 8.44 -14.02 1.69
CA ARG A 17 7.19 -13.54 2.29
C ARG A 17 7.26 -13.41 3.81
N ALA A 18 8.21 -14.07 4.47
CA ALA A 18 8.39 -13.96 5.91
C ALA A 18 8.92 -12.57 6.31
N ARG A 19 9.55 -11.85 5.39
CA ARG A 19 9.92 -10.43 5.55
C ARG A 19 8.74 -9.53 5.93
N TYR A 20 7.53 -9.86 5.48
CA TYR A 20 6.31 -9.09 5.75
C TYR A 20 5.28 -9.96 6.50
N PRO A 21 5.47 -10.19 7.81
CA PRO A 21 4.60 -11.05 8.61
C PRO A 21 3.19 -10.47 8.79
N SER A 22 3.01 -9.17 8.53
CA SER A 22 1.70 -8.52 8.57
C SER A 22 1.50 -7.56 7.39
N PRO A 23 0.24 -7.39 6.93
CA PRO A 23 -0.10 -6.42 5.90
C PRO A 23 0.30 -4.98 6.26
N GLN A 24 0.26 -4.64 7.55
CA GLN A 24 0.63 -3.31 8.05
C GLN A 24 2.11 -3.02 7.82
N LEU A 25 2.98 -4.01 8.01
CA LEU A 25 4.41 -3.87 7.74
C LEU A 25 4.65 -3.62 6.25
N LEU A 26 3.96 -4.37 5.39
CA LEU A 26 4.03 -4.23 3.94
C LEU A 26 3.59 -2.84 3.48
N LEU A 27 2.45 -2.37 3.98
CA LEU A 27 1.93 -1.02 3.68
C LEU A 27 2.84 0.08 4.23
N SER A 28 3.55 -0.17 5.34
CA SER A 28 4.51 0.78 5.88
C SER A 28 5.77 0.93 5.01
N GLU A 29 6.21 -0.16 4.38
CA GLU A 29 7.35 -0.17 3.44
C GLU A 29 7.01 0.51 2.11
N ALA A 30 5.79 0.28 1.59
CA ALA A 30 5.24 1.04 0.48
C ALA A 30 4.98 2.52 0.84
N GLY A 31 5.07 2.88 2.13
CA GLY A 31 4.77 4.20 2.66
C GLY A 31 3.32 4.63 2.43
N LEU A 32 2.41 3.66 2.36
CA LEU A 32 0.97 3.86 2.45
C LEU A 32 0.51 4.06 3.89
N ALA A 33 1.29 3.53 4.86
CA ALA A 33 1.05 3.83 6.26
C ALA A 33 1.46 5.28 6.59
N PRO A 34 0.62 6.04 7.32
CA PRO A 34 0.95 7.40 7.72
C PRO A 34 2.01 7.44 8.82
N VAL A 35 2.80 8.52 8.86
CA VAL A 35 3.77 8.78 9.93
C VAL A 35 3.12 9.65 10.99
N THR A 36 2.94 9.09 12.19
CA THR A 36 2.40 9.83 13.34
C THR A 36 3.54 10.31 14.23
N ARG A 37 3.61 11.61 14.51
CA ARG A 37 4.48 12.21 15.53
C ARG A 37 3.64 12.88 16.60
N SER A 38 3.79 12.46 17.85
CA SER A 38 3.07 13.00 19.01
C SER A 38 4.02 13.30 20.16
N SER A 39 3.87 14.47 20.79
CA SER A 39 4.75 14.96 21.86
C SER A 39 3.98 15.56 23.05
N GLY A 40 2.82 14.99 23.39
CA GLY A 40 1.93 15.46 24.47
C GLY A 40 1.20 16.80 24.18
N ARG A 41 1.91 17.80 23.65
CA ARG A 41 1.40 19.13 23.29
C ARG A 41 0.91 19.23 21.84
N MET A 42 1.32 18.29 20.99
CA MET A 42 1.02 18.32 19.57
C MET A 42 0.98 16.90 19.00
N ARG A 43 0.04 16.66 18.07
CA ARG A 43 -0.06 15.47 17.24
C ARG A 43 -0.08 15.88 15.78
N ARG A 44 0.83 15.34 14.97
CA ARG A 44 0.85 15.53 13.51
C ARG A 44 0.91 14.19 12.82
N VAL A 45 0.08 14.04 11.80
CA VAL A 45 0.07 12.89 10.90
C VAL A 45 0.56 13.38 9.54
N ARG A 46 1.58 12.73 8.97
CA ARG A 46 2.19 13.12 7.70
C ARG A 46 2.30 11.93 6.77
N PHE A 47 2.41 12.22 5.48
CA PHE A 47 2.73 11.22 4.48
C PHE A 47 4.19 10.77 4.60
N ARG A 48 4.46 9.49 4.32
CA ARG A 48 5.81 8.92 4.33
C ARG A 48 6.44 9.09 2.95
N TYR A 49 7.31 10.08 2.77
CA TYR A 49 8.00 10.26 1.48
C TYR A 49 9.14 9.27 1.26
N ALA A 50 9.90 8.95 2.30
CA ALA A 50 10.96 7.94 2.25
C ALA A 50 10.38 6.52 2.34
N ALA A 51 10.04 5.95 1.19
CA ALA A 51 9.52 4.58 1.07
C ALA A 51 9.78 4.04 -0.35
N ASN A 52 9.44 2.77 -0.58
CA ASN A 52 9.52 2.18 -1.91
C ASN A 52 8.42 2.77 -2.82
N THR A 53 8.79 3.71 -3.70
CA THR A 53 7.87 4.42 -4.58
C THR A 53 7.30 3.53 -5.68
N LEU A 54 8.08 2.61 -6.23
CA LEU A 54 7.61 1.65 -7.23
C LEU A 54 6.50 0.75 -6.65
N MET A 55 6.72 0.24 -5.43
CA MET A 55 5.75 -0.56 -4.72
C MET A 55 4.47 0.23 -4.41
N ARG A 56 4.61 1.49 -3.99
CA ARG A 56 3.47 2.40 -3.77
C ARG A 56 2.63 2.60 -5.01
N ASP A 57 3.26 2.88 -6.14
CA ASP A 57 2.57 3.13 -7.40
C ASP A 57 1.84 1.86 -7.86
N ALA A 58 2.50 0.70 -7.73
CA ALA A 58 1.90 -0.59 -8.03
C ALA A 58 0.65 -0.87 -7.16
N PHE A 59 0.72 -0.61 -5.85
CA PHE A 59 -0.44 -0.72 -4.96
C PHE A 59 -1.55 0.26 -5.31
N SER A 60 -1.22 1.50 -5.67
CA SER A 60 -2.20 2.53 -6.05
C SER A 60 -2.98 2.10 -7.29
N TRP A 61 -2.28 1.61 -8.32
CA TRP A 61 -2.90 1.08 -9.53
C TRP A 61 -3.71 -0.20 -9.28
N TRP A 62 -3.20 -1.09 -8.43
CA TRP A 62 -3.92 -2.29 -8.03
C TRP A 62 -5.22 -1.95 -7.29
N ALA A 63 -5.19 -1.03 -6.33
CA ALA A 63 -6.38 -0.58 -5.62
C ALA A 63 -7.41 0.03 -6.57
N TYR A 64 -6.98 0.90 -7.49
CA TYR A 64 -7.85 1.52 -8.48
C TYR A 64 -8.53 0.50 -9.40
N THR A 65 -7.77 -0.47 -9.91
CA THR A 65 -8.32 -1.51 -10.79
C THR A 65 -9.18 -2.52 -10.04
N SER A 66 -8.88 -2.80 -8.77
CA SER A 66 -9.60 -3.76 -7.93
C SER A 66 -11.06 -3.38 -7.70
N ILE A 67 -11.41 -2.08 -7.69
CA ILE A 67 -12.80 -1.61 -7.57
C ILE A 67 -13.68 -2.17 -8.70
N ARG A 68 -13.12 -2.31 -9.91
CA ARG A 68 -13.86 -2.81 -11.07
C ARG A 68 -13.95 -4.34 -11.07
N THR A 69 -12.88 -5.01 -10.67
CA THR A 69 -12.73 -6.47 -10.83
C THR A 69 -13.18 -7.28 -9.63
N SER A 70 -13.08 -6.73 -8.41
CA SER A 70 -13.33 -7.48 -7.18
C SER A 70 -14.60 -7.01 -6.45
N PRO A 71 -15.51 -7.94 -6.06
CA PRO A 71 -16.75 -7.58 -5.36
C PRO A 71 -16.50 -6.87 -4.02
N TRP A 72 -15.49 -7.29 -3.27
CA TRP A 72 -15.15 -6.70 -1.98
C TRP A 72 -14.68 -5.25 -2.12
N ALA A 73 -13.80 -4.94 -3.08
CA ALA A 73 -13.31 -3.58 -3.26
C ALA A 73 -14.42 -2.67 -3.81
N ARG A 74 -15.33 -3.22 -4.61
CA ARG A 74 -16.52 -2.50 -5.08
C ARG A 74 -17.45 -2.13 -3.93
N ALA A 75 -17.59 -2.99 -2.92
CA ALA A 75 -18.38 -2.69 -1.72
C ALA A 75 -17.70 -1.67 -0.80
N CYS A 76 -16.36 -1.67 -0.74
CA CYS A 76 -15.60 -0.68 0.04
C CYS A 76 -15.52 0.70 -0.63
N GLY A 77 -15.65 0.78 -1.96
CA GLY A 77 -15.72 2.03 -2.68
C GLY A 77 -17.06 2.72 -2.42
N CYS A 78 -17.13 3.57 -1.38
CA CYS A 78 -18.24 4.49 -1.23
C CYS A 78 -18.39 5.30 -2.51
N ARG A 79 -19.57 5.23 -3.12
CA ARG A 79 -19.98 6.13 -4.19
C ARG A 79 -20.05 7.56 -3.66
#